data_AF-A0AB40B8V5-F1
#
_entry.id   AF-A0AB40B8V5-F1
#
_cell.length_a   1.000
_cell.length_b   1.000
_cell.length_c   1.000
_cell.angle_alpha   90.00
_cell.angle_beta   90.00
_cell.angle_gamma   90.00
#
_symmetry.space_group_name_H-M   'P 1'
#
loop_
_entity.id
_entity.type
_entity.pdbx_description
1 polymer ?
#
loop_
_entity_poly.entity_id
_entity_poly.type
_entity_poly.pdbx_seq_one_letter_code
_entity_poly.pdbx_strand_id
1 'polypeptide(L)'
;MQSLSTFQGLSFSPEMQKKPTKYFSGGWHMRIALARASFVELDLLLLDEPTNHLDLHGVLWLESYLVKWPKAFIVVSHARKFLNTVITDILHLHNQKLIVYKEDYYTFERTREQQLRNQQKAFETSEKARAHINEYHLGVPEQKLRAHLGSFGVSGNLALQPMYTLSGGQKSRVAFSKITFKKPHIILLDEPSNHLDLDAVEALIQGLVVFQGGVLMVSHDEHLISSSICSMTQNSLQSYILELLLKSLCLPCLCFKMDNKIIQTCHSTSM
;
A
#
# COMPACT_ATOMS: atom_id res chain seq x y z
N MET A 1 -26.85 -52.48 4.95
CA MET A 1 -26.39 -52.59 6.36
C MET A 1 -25.62 -51.35 6.86
N GLN A 2 -25.64 -50.20 6.18
CA GLN A 2 -24.93 -48.98 6.62
C GLN A 2 -25.82 -47.95 7.36
N SER A 3 -27.12 -48.22 7.56
CA SER A 3 -28.07 -47.17 8.01
C SER A 3 -28.08 -46.90 9.52
N LEU A 4 -27.68 -47.84 10.37
CA LEU A 4 -27.83 -47.72 11.84
C LEU A 4 -26.65 -47.02 12.53
N SER A 5 -25.44 -47.09 11.99
CA SER A 5 -24.24 -46.46 12.58
C SER A 5 -24.20 -44.94 12.40
N THR A 6 -24.75 -44.41 11.30
CA THR A 6 -24.77 -42.97 11.02
C THR A 6 -25.63 -42.19 12.02
N PHE A 7 -26.77 -42.74 12.44
CA PHE A 7 -27.67 -42.09 13.41
C PHE A 7 -27.12 -42.08 14.84
N GLN A 8 -26.21 -43.02 15.20
CA GLN A 8 -25.55 -43.02 16.51
C GLN A 8 -24.62 -41.81 16.69
N GLY A 9 -23.95 -41.36 15.62
CA GLY A 9 -23.12 -40.14 15.65
C GLY A 9 -23.92 -38.82 15.74
N LEU A 10 -25.21 -38.86 15.44
CA LEU A 10 -26.12 -37.71 15.43
C LEU A 10 -27.05 -37.66 16.67
N SER A 11 -26.88 -38.60 17.61
CA SER A 11 -27.62 -38.71 18.88
C SER A 11 -29.14 -38.89 18.76
N PHE A 12 -29.65 -39.54 17.71
CA PHE A 12 -31.09 -39.83 17.58
C PHE A 12 -31.50 -41.09 18.34
N SER A 13 -32.44 -40.97 19.28
CA SER A 13 -33.04 -42.15 19.92
C SER A 13 -33.95 -42.93 18.96
N PRO A 14 -34.20 -44.24 19.18
CA PRO A 14 -35.10 -45.03 18.34
C PRO A 14 -36.53 -44.48 18.26
N GLU A 15 -37.00 -43.82 19.32
CA GLU A 15 -38.31 -43.14 19.34
C GLU A 15 -38.32 -41.89 18.45
N MET A 16 -37.22 -41.12 18.47
CA MET A 16 -37.08 -39.92 17.66
C MET A 16 -37.02 -40.24 16.17
N GLN A 17 -36.38 -41.34 15.78
CA GLN A 17 -36.31 -41.77 14.38
C GLN A 17 -37.69 -42.01 13.75
N LYS A 18 -38.71 -42.33 14.56
CA LYS A 18 -40.10 -42.55 14.11
C LYS A 18 -40.98 -41.30 14.21
N LYS A 19 -40.49 -40.22 14.83
CA LYS A 19 -41.25 -38.99 15.08
C LYS A 19 -41.29 -38.13 13.82
N PRO A 20 -42.45 -37.53 13.46
CA PRO A 20 -42.51 -36.59 12.34
C PRO A 20 -41.61 -35.36 12.53
N THR A 21 -40.97 -34.91 11.44
CA THR A 21 -40.00 -33.80 11.41
C THR A 21 -40.56 -32.48 11.96
N LYS A 22 -41.87 -32.26 11.90
CA LYS A 22 -42.55 -31.05 12.41
C LYS A 22 -42.45 -30.85 13.92
N TYR A 23 -42.09 -31.88 14.68
CA TYR A 23 -42.00 -31.83 16.15
C TYR A 23 -40.57 -31.71 16.68
N PHE A 24 -39.63 -31.37 15.81
CA PHE A 24 -38.22 -31.19 16.11
C PHE A 24 -37.89 -29.69 16.16
N SER A 25 -36.90 -29.31 17.00
CA SER A 25 -36.37 -27.94 17.00
C SER A 25 -35.45 -27.71 15.80
N GLY A 26 -35.09 -26.45 15.54
CA GLY A 26 -34.18 -26.09 14.44
C GLY A 26 -32.85 -26.86 14.48
N GLY A 27 -32.28 -27.10 15.67
CA GLY A 27 -31.05 -27.89 15.78
C GLY A 27 -31.21 -29.37 15.44
N TRP A 28 -32.39 -29.93 15.68
CA TRP A 28 -32.72 -31.27 15.19
C TRP A 28 -32.94 -31.28 13.68
N HIS A 29 -33.53 -30.23 13.09
CA HIS A 29 -33.62 -30.12 11.63
C HIS A 29 -32.25 -30.10 10.97
N MET A 30 -31.28 -29.38 11.54
CA MET A 30 -29.89 -29.37 11.06
C MET A 30 -29.26 -30.77 11.13
N ARG A 31 -29.43 -31.49 12.26
CA ARG A 31 -28.97 -32.89 12.40
C ARG A 31 -29.59 -33.80 11.35
N ILE A 32 -30.89 -33.68 11.08
CA ILE A 32 -31.58 -34.46 10.05
C ILE A 32 -31.04 -34.11 8.65
N ALA A 33 -30.81 -32.82 8.37
CA ALA A 33 -30.27 -32.36 7.09
C ALA A 33 -28.86 -32.92 6.84
N LEU A 34 -27.98 -32.88 7.84
CA LEU A 34 -26.63 -33.44 7.78
C LEU A 34 -26.65 -34.97 7.66
N ALA A 35 -27.58 -35.64 8.36
CA ALA A 35 -27.79 -37.08 8.20
C ALA A 35 -28.12 -37.41 6.74
N ARG A 36 -29.07 -36.69 6.16
CA ARG A 36 -29.48 -36.85 4.75
C ARG A 36 -28.31 -36.58 3.80
N ALA A 37 -27.56 -35.51 4.04
CA ALA A 37 -26.37 -35.16 3.26
C ALA A 37 -25.32 -36.29 3.27
N SER A 38 -25.11 -36.92 4.43
CA SER A 38 -24.17 -38.05 4.56
C SER A 38 -24.62 -39.29 3.79
N PHE A 39 -25.93 -39.53 3.64
CA PHE A 39 -26.46 -40.65 2.86
C PHE A 39 -26.41 -40.44 1.34
N VAL A 40 -26.38 -39.18 0.88
CA VAL A 40 -26.48 -38.82 -0.55
C VAL A 40 -25.12 -38.81 -1.26
N GLU A 41 -24.03 -39.17 -0.56
CA GLU A 41 -22.66 -39.15 -1.13
C GLU A 41 -22.27 -37.81 -1.79
N LEU A 42 -22.71 -36.67 -1.27
CA LEU A 42 -22.41 -35.34 -1.84
C LEU A 42 -20.91 -35.08 -1.97
N ASP A 43 -20.43 -34.50 -3.08
CA ASP A 43 -19.01 -34.12 -3.24
C ASP A 43 -18.67 -32.79 -2.55
N LEU A 44 -19.64 -31.90 -2.47
CA LEU A 44 -19.53 -30.58 -1.85
C LEU A 44 -20.77 -30.28 -1.01
N LEU A 45 -20.56 -29.88 0.24
CA LEU A 45 -21.63 -29.44 1.14
C LEU A 45 -21.62 -27.90 1.26
N LEU A 46 -22.77 -27.26 1.06
CA LEU A 46 -22.94 -25.82 1.25
C LEU A 46 -23.81 -25.57 2.48
N LEU A 47 -23.31 -24.75 3.41
CA LEU A 47 -24.00 -24.38 4.64
C LEU A 47 -24.14 -22.87 4.72
N ASP A 48 -25.37 -22.39 4.73
CA ASP A 48 -25.67 -20.97 4.91
C ASP A 48 -26.17 -20.74 6.33
N GLU A 49 -25.39 -20.02 7.13
CA GLU A 49 -25.63 -19.68 8.54
C GLU A 49 -26.13 -20.86 9.40
N PRO A 50 -25.40 -22.00 9.46
CA PRO A 50 -25.89 -23.22 10.09
C PRO A 50 -26.02 -23.12 11.62
N THR A 51 -25.44 -22.07 12.22
CA THR A 51 -25.53 -21.79 13.66
C THR A 51 -26.77 -21.00 14.04
N ASN A 52 -27.43 -20.34 13.09
CA ASN A 52 -28.65 -19.59 13.36
C ASN A 52 -29.73 -20.61 13.78
N HIS A 53 -30.33 -20.41 14.96
CA HIS A 53 -31.31 -21.32 15.59
C HIS A 53 -30.75 -22.55 16.32
N LEU A 54 -29.43 -22.64 16.53
CA LEU A 54 -28.83 -23.63 17.43
C LEU A 54 -28.62 -23.03 18.83
N ASP A 55 -28.84 -23.85 19.86
CA ASP A 55 -28.36 -23.58 21.20
C ASP A 55 -26.86 -23.88 21.31
N LEU A 56 -26.23 -23.50 22.43
CA LEU A 56 -24.79 -23.71 22.64
C LEU A 56 -24.38 -25.18 22.44
N HIS A 57 -25.17 -26.12 22.97
CA HIS A 57 -24.91 -27.55 22.80
C HIS A 57 -25.02 -27.99 21.34
N GLY A 58 -26.00 -27.48 20.59
CA GLY A 58 -26.13 -27.70 19.15
C GLY A 58 -24.94 -27.18 18.36
N VAL A 59 -24.43 -25.99 18.68
CA VAL A 59 -23.25 -25.41 18.04
C VAL A 59 -22.00 -26.26 18.30
N LEU A 60 -21.72 -26.62 19.57
CA LEU A 60 -20.56 -27.44 19.92
C LEU A 60 -20.59 -28.83 19.26
N TRP A 61 -21.78 -29.41 19.16
CA TRP A 61 -21.98 -30.65 18.42
C TRP A 61 -21.69 -30.47 16.93
N LEU A 62 -22.20 -29.40 16.31
CA LEU A 62 -21.98 -29.11 14.90
C LEU A 62 -20.50 -28.89 14.59
N GLU A 63 -19.78 -28.14 15.43
CA GLU A 63 -18.32 -27.96 15.34
C GLU A 63 -17.61 -29.31 15.34
N SER A 64 -17.91 -30.16 16.33
CA SER A 64 -17.30 -31.49 16.48
C SER A 64 -17.62 -32.42 15.31
N TYR A 65 -18.79 -32.25 14.68
CA TYR A 65 -19.23 -33.04 13.55
C TYR A 65 -18.57 -32.60 12.25
N LEU A 66 -18.50 -31.29 11.97
CA LEU A 66 -17.91 -30.75 10.75
C LEU A 66 -16.40 -30.89 10.71
N VAL A 67 -15.70 -30.83 11.85
CA VAL A 67 -14.25 -31.11 11.93
C VAL A 67 -13.92 -32.53 11.46
N LYS A 68 -14.84 -33.48 11.65
CA LYS A 68 -14.68 -34.88 11.24
C LYS A 68 -15.29 -35.16 9.87
N TRP A 69 -15.84 -34.15 9.20
CA TRP A 69 -16.50 -34.33 7.92
C TRP A 69 -15.48 -34.70 6.85
N PRO A 70 -15.65 -35.82 6.13
CA PRO A 70 -14.60 -36.37 5.29
C PRO A 70 -14.44 -35.66 3.93
N LYS A 71 -15.35 -34.75 3.57
CA LYS A 71 -15.43 -34.14 2.23
C LYS A 71 -15.33 -32.62 2.31
N ALA A 72 -15.23 -31.96 1.14
CA ALA A 72 -15.21 -30.52 1.07
C ALA A 72 -16.57 -29.91 1.49
N PHE A 73 -16.52 -28.80 2.21
CA PHE A 73 -17.70 -27.99 2.49
C PHE A 73 -17.35 -26.50 2.45
N ILE A 74 -18.36 -25.68 2.15
CA ILE A 74 -18.28 -24.23 2.24
C ILE A 74 -19.34 -23.80 3.25
N VAL A 75 -18.95 -22.96 4.19
CA VAL A 75 -19.83 -22.41 5.20
C VAL A 75 -19.80 -20.90 5.19
N VAL A 76 -20.98 -20.29 5.20
CA VAL A 76 -21.18 -18.87 5.48
C VAL A 76 -21.66 -18.77 6.93
N SER A 77 -20.94 -18.00 7.74
CA SER A 77 -21.33 -17.77 9.13
C SER A 77 -20.78 -16.45 9.66
N HIS A 78 -21.51 -15.84 10.58
CA HIS A 78 -21.00 -14.74 11.42
C HIS A 78 -20.39 -15.20 12.75
N ALA A 79 -20.45 -16.50 13.08
CA ALA A 79 -19.96 -17.05 14.34
C ALA A 79 -18.44 -17.26 14.32
N ARG A 80 -17.68 -16.27 14.81
CA ARG A 80 -16.20 -16.25 14.75
C ARG A 80 -15.52 -17.48 15.36
N LYS A 81 -15.98 -17.92 16.55
CA LYS A 81 -15.39 -19.08 17.25
C LYS A 81 -15.61 -20.37 16.47
N PHE A 82 -16.83 -20.56 15.97
CA PHE A 82 -17.21 -21.69 15.12
C PHE A 82 -16.35 -21.73 13.86
N LEU A 83 -16.24 -20.61 13.14
CA LEU A 83 -15.41 -20.50 11.95
C LEU A 83 -13.95 -20.86 12.25
N ASN A 84 -13.38 -20.27 13.30
CA ASN A 84 -12.00 -20.52 13.68
C ASN A 84 -11.68 -21.99 14.01
N THR A 85 -12.68 -22.75 14.48
CA THR A 85 -12.51 -24.18 14.81
C THR A 85 -12.71 -25.09 13.60
N VAL A 86 -13.62 -24.73 12.69
CA VAL A 86 -14.13 -25.65 11.67
C VAL A 86 -13.48 -25.47 10.30
N ILE A 87 -13.02 -24.27 9.96
CA ILE A 87 -12.53 -23.96 8.60
C ILE A 87 -11.00 -24.10 8.48
N THR A 88 -10.55 -24.41 7.28
CA THR A 88 -9.12 -24.43 6.91
C THR A 88 -8.70 -23.22 6.08
N ASP A 89 -9.63 -22.67 5.30
CA ASP A 89 -9.40 -21.59 4.35
C ASP A 89 -10.56 -20.59 4.43
N ILE A 90 -10.26 -19.32 4.19
CA ILE A 90 -11.23 -18.22 4.22
C ILE A 90 -11.37 -17.65 2.82
N LEU A 91 -12.61 -17.62 2.34
CA LEU A 91 -13.02 -16.99 1.10
C LEU A 91 -13.61 -15.61 1.41
N HIS A 92 -12.79 -14.57 1.30
CA HIS A 92 -13.21 -13.20 1.58
C HIS A 92 -13.68 -12.51 0.30
N LEU A 93 -14.96 -12.17 0.23
CA LEU A 93 -15.55 -11.42 -0.87
C LEU A 93 -15.50 -9.91 -0.55
N HIS A 94 -14.71 -9.16 -1.32
CA HIS A 94 -14.58 -7.71 -1.17
C HIS A 94 -14.45 -7.03 -2.54
N ASN A 95 -15.21 -5.95 -2.78
CA ASN A 95 -15.25 -5.23 -4.05
C ASN A 95 -15.47 -6.15 -5.27
N GLN A 96 -16.42 -7.09 -5.16
CA GLN A 96 -16.73 -8.09 -6.19
C GLN A 96 -15.56 -9.02 -6.56
N LYS A 97 -14.49 -9.04 -5.73
CA LYS A 97 -13.36 -9.95 -5.87
C LYS A 97 -13.34 -10.95 -4.72
N LEU A 98 -13.06 -12.20 -5.04
CA LEU A 98 -12.89 -13.26 -4.06
C LEU A 98 -11.39 -13.45 -3.80
N ILE A 99 -10.98 -13.32 -2.55
CA ILE A 99 -9.60 -13.49 -2.10
C ILE A 99 -9.56 -14.66 -1.14
N VAL A 100 -8.62 -15.59 -1.36
CA VAL A 100 -8.44 -16.78 -0.53
C VAL A 100 -7.33 -16.54 0.48
N TYR A 101 -7.60 -16.85 1.75
CA TYR A 101 -6.62 -16.81 2.83
C TYR A 101 -6.49 -18.21 3.45
N LYS A 102 -5.24 -18.68 3.60
CA LYS A 102 -4.90 -20.01 4.14
C LYS A 102 -4.43 -19.92 5.58
N GLU A 103 -5.24 -19.32 6.43
CA GLU A 103 -4.93 -19.02 7.83
C GLU A 103 -6.19 -19.17 8.68
N ASP A 104 -6.02 -19.21 10.01
CA ASP A 104 -7.17 -19.23 10.92
C ASP A 104 -7.96 -17.90 10.88
N TYR A 105 -9.22 -17.97 11.32
CA TYR A 105 -10.13 -16.84 11.26
C TYR A 105 -9.64 -15.62 12.06
N TYR A 106 -9.02 -15.83 13.22
CA TYR A 106 -8.53 -14.73 14.05
C TYR A 106 -7.32 -14.02 13.46
N THR A 107 -6.45 -14.74 12.76
CA THR A 107 -5.28 -14.17 12.09
C THR A 107 -5.72 -13.38 10.86
N PHE A 108 -6.65 -13.92 10.07
CA PHE A 108 -7.31 -13.18 8.99
C PHE A 108 -7.96 -11.88 9.48
N GLU A 109 -8.74 -11.92 10.56
CA GLU A 109 -9.41 -10.74 11.11
C GLU A 109 -8.40 -9.65 11.52
N ARG A 110 -7.32 -10.04 12.23
CA ARG A 110 -6.25 -9.12 12.63
C ARG A 110 -5.51 -8.53 11.44
N THR A 111 -5.15 -9.36 10.46
CA THR A 111 -4.47 -8.93 9.23
C THR A 111 -5.31 -7.93 8.46
N ARG A 112 -6.62 -8.21 8.30
CA ARG A 112 -7.57 -7.32 7.62
C ARG A 112 -7.73 -5.98 8.32
N GLU A 113 -7.90 -5.98 9.64
CA GLU A 113 -7.96 -4.73 10.42
C GLU A 113 -6.69 -3.91 10.26
N GLN A 114 -5.53 -4.57 10.29
CA GLN A 114 -4.26 -3.89 10.13
C GLN A 114 -4.11 -3.25 8.74
N GLN A 115 -4.53 -3.96 7.69
CA GLN A 115 -4.54 -3.42 6.32
C GLN A 115 -5.46 -2.20 6.20
N LEU A 116 -6.67 -2.25 6.78
CA LEU A 116 -7.60 -1.12 6.81
C LEU A 116 -6.99 0.09 7.53
N ARG A 117 -6.38 -0.12 8.70
CA ARG A 117 -5.68 0.94 9.45
C ARG A 117 -4.52 1.55 8.65
N ASN A 118 -3.73 0.72 7.98
CA ASN A 118 -2.61 1.19 7.17
C ASN A 118 -3.11 1.99 5.96
N GLN A 119 -4.17 1.56 5.30
CA GLN A 119 -4.80 2.27 4.19
C GLN A 119 -5.37 3.62 4.62
N GLN A 120 -6.07 3.67 5.76
CA GLN A 120 -6.58 4.93 6.32
C GLN A 120 -5.44 5.90 6.67
N LYS A 121 -4.39 5.43 7.33
CA LYS A 121 -3.22 6.27 7.64
C LYS A 121 -2.52 6.79 6.39
N ALA A 122 -2.37 5.96 5.36
CA ALA A 122 -1.79 6.38 4.09
C ALA A 122 -2.66 7.42 3.38
N PHE A 123 -3.99 7.25 3.42
CA PHE A 123 -4.94 8.23 2.91
C PHE A 123 -4.86 9.55 3.67
N GLU A 124 -4.92 9.53 5.00
CA GLU A 124 -4.79 10.73 5.83
C GLU A 124 -3.46 11.45 5.63
N THR A 125 -2.35 10.71 5.48
CA THR A 125 -1.04 11.30 5.21
C THR A 125 -1.02 11.98 3.85
N SER A 126 -1.63 11.36 2.85
CA SER A 126 -1.76 11.91 1.49
C SER A 126 -2.64 13.17 1.49
N GLU A 127 -3.75 13.15 2.22
CA GLU A 127 -4.65 14.30 2.37
C GLU A 127 -3.99 15.44 3.15
N LYS A 128 -3.29 15.15 4.25
CA LYS A 128 -2.49 16.15 4.98
C LYS A 128 -1.40 16.75 4.11
N ALA A 129 -0.71 15.94 3.31
CA ALA A 129 0.27 16.43 2.35
C ALA A 129 -0.38 17.35 1.31
N ARG A 130 -1.55 16.98 0.76
CA ARG A 130 -2.33 17.82 -0.16
C ARG A 130 -2.80 19.12 0.49
N ALA A 131 -3.34 19.06 1.70
CA ALA A 131 -3.85 20.21 2.44
C ALA A 131 -2.71 21.19 2.78
N HIS A 132 -1.61 20.68 3.32
CA HIS A 132 -0.40 21.45 3.59
C HIS A 132 0.08 22.14 2.31
N ILE A 133 0.08 21.45 1.17
CA ILE A 133 0.45 22.05 -0.14
C ILE A 133 -0.48 23.21 -0.54
N ASN A 134 -1.78 23.08 -0.29
CA ASN A 134 -2.80 24.04 -0.73
C ASN A 134 -2.85 25.29 0.18
N GLU A 135 -2.58 25.13 1.47
CA GLU A 135 -2.63 26.20 2.46
C GLU A 135 -1.55 27.28 2.23
N TYR A 136 -0.37 26.91 1.71
CA TYR A 136 0.72 27.88 1.48
C TYR A 136 0.54 28.82 0.28
N HIS A 137 -0.45 28.59 -0.59
CA HIS A 137 -0.67 29.42 -1.78
C HIS A 137 -1.83 30.41 -1.64
N LEU A 138 -2.46 30.48 -0.45
CA LEU A 138 -3.49 31.49 -0.18
C LEU A 138 -2.87 32.89 -0.21
N GLY A 139 -3.22 33.68 -1.23
CA GLY A 139 -2.88 35.11 -1.33
C GLY A 139 -1.86 35.48 -2.40
N VAL A 140 -1.32 34.52 -3.17
CA VAL A 140 -0.47 34.83 -4.32
C VAL A 140 -1.34 35.06 -5.56
N PRO A 141 -1.21 36.20 -6.27
CA PRO A 141 -1.89 36.41 -7.54
C PRO A 141 -1.53 35.31 -8.54
N GLU A 142 -2.53 34.72 -9.17
CA GLU A 142 -2.35 33.62 -10.13
C GLU A 142 -1.35 33.97 -11.24
N GLN A 143 -1.34 35.22 -11.68
CA GLN A 143 -0.41 35.70 -12.70
C GLN A 143 1.06 35.58 -12.29
N LYS A 144 1.38 35.74 -10.99
CA LYS A 144 2.72 35.55 -10.44
C LYS A 144 3.10 34.07 -10.39
N LEU A 145 2.15 33.19 -10.06
CA LEU A 145 2.35 31.74 -10.09
C LEU A 145 2.58 31.25 -11.52
N ARG A 146 1.80 31.74 -12.49
CA ARG A 146 1.96 31.41 -13.90
C ARG A 146 3.27 31.92 -14.49
N ALA A 147 3.70 33.14 -14.11
CA ALA A 147 4.98 33.69 -14.53
C ALA A 147 6.15 32.84 -13.98
N HIS A 148 6.10 32.46 -12.71
CA HIS A 148 7.10 31.59 -12.08
C HIS A 148 7.10 30.19 -12.69
N LEU A 149 5.93 29.58 -12.91
CA LEU A 149 5.83 28.28 -13.57
C LEU A 149 6.35 28.33 -15.03
N GLY A 150 6.09 29.44 -15.71
CA GLY A 150 6.59 29.72 -17.05
C GLY A 150 8.11 29.79 -17.13
N SER A 151 8.82 30.27 -16.10
CA SER A 151 10.29 30.27 -16.09
C SER A 151 10.90 28.87 -16.03
N PHE A 152 10.12 27.85 -15.66
CA PHE A 152 10.52 26.43 -15.71
C PHE A 152 10.08 25.73 -17.01
N GLY A 153 9.56 26.48 -18.00
CA GLY A 153 9.14 25.94 -19.29
C GLY A 153 7.73 25.35 -19.31
N VAL A 154 6.92 25.55 -18.26
CA VAL A 154 5.52 25.13 -18.20
C VAL A 154 4.62 26.36 -18.31
N SER A 155 4.23 26.71 -19.54
CA SER A 155 3.51 27.95 -19.86
C SER A 155 2.27 27.72 -20.72
N GLY A 156 1.45 28.76 -20.90
CA GLY A 156 0.26 28.73 -21.77
C GLY A 156 -0.76 27.66 -21.34
N ASN A 157 -1.24 26.87 -22.30
CA ASN A 157 -2.25 25.83 -22.06
C ASN A 157 -1.74 24.67 -21.19
N LEU A 158 -0.44 24.38 -21.18
CA LEU A 158 0.13 23.34 -20.31
C LEU A 158 -0.07 23.66 -18.82
N ALA A 159 0.01 24.95 -18.45
CA ALA A 159 -0.16 25.37 -17.05
C ALA A 159 -1.61 25.19 -16.55
N LEU A 160 -2.57 25.03 -17.46
CA LEU A 160 -3.99 24.82 -17.16
C LEU A 160 -4.41 23.35 -17.17
N GLN A 161 -3.52 22.48 -17.66
CA GLN A 161 -3.81 21.06 -17.76
C GLN A 161 -3.78 20.36 -16.39
N PRO A 162 -4.67 19.39 -16.15
CA PRO A 162 -4.60 18.57 -14.94
C PRO A 162 -3.27 17.82 -14.84
N MET A 163 -2.71 17.70 -13.64
CA MET A 163 -1.39 17.09 -13.42
C MET A 163 -1.28 15.65 -13.99
N TYR A 164 -2.37 14.89 -14.07
CA TYR A 164 -2.34 13.51 -14.60
C TYR A 164 -2.10 13.45 -16.12
N THR A 165 -2.34 14.52 -16.88
CA THR A 165 -2.09 14.57 -18.33
C THR A 165 -0.66 14.98 -18.67
N LEU A 166 0.10 15.49 -17.68
CA LEU A 166 1.46 15.95 -17.87
C LEU A 166 2.45 14.77 -17.98
N SER A 167 3.48 14.92 -18.81
CA SER A 167 4.62 13.98 -18.89
C SER A 167 5.41 13.94 -17.57
N GLY A 168 6.27 12.93 -17.40
CA GLY A 168 7.18 12.86 -16.25
C GLY A 168 8.01 14.13 -16.10
N GLY A 169 8.64 14.58 -17.20
CA GLY A 169 9.39 15.83 -17.23
C GLY A 169 8.60 17.09 -16.89
N GLN A 170 7.36 17.21 -17.34
CA GLN A 170 6.50 18.34 -17.00
C GLN A 170 6.13 18.35 -15.51
N LYS A 171 5.87 17.17 -14.93
CA LYS A 171 5.61 17.04 -13.48
C LYS A 171 6.83 17.44 -12.64
N SER A 172 8.03 17.07 -13.07
CA SER A 172 9.27 17.49 -12.40
C SER A 172 9.48 19.00 -12.44
N ARG A 173 9.20 19.66 -13.57
CA ARG A 173 9.24 21.15 -13.68
C ARG A 173 8.27 21.82 -12.71
N VAL A 174 7.05 21.30 -12.60
CA VAL A 174 6.03 21.81 -11.67
C VAL A 174 6.47 21.63 -10.21
N ALA A 175 7.03 20.46 -9.86
CA ALA A 175 7.55 20.18 -8.53
C ALA A 175 8.71 21.13 -8.16
N PHE A 176 9.66 21.33 -9.08
CA PHE A 176 10.81 22.21 -8.85
C PHE A 176 10.42 23.69 -8.77
N SER A 177 9.49 24.13 -9.64
CA SER A 177 8.89 25.46 -9.60
C SER A 177 8.30 25.76 -8.22
N LYS A 178 7.58 24.79 -7.65
CA LYS A 178 6.98 24.93 -6.32
C LYS A 178 8.02 25.03 -5.18
N ILE A 179 9.12 24.28 -5.26
CA ILE A 179 10.19 24.34 -4.25
C ILE A 179 10.87 25.71 -4.30
N THR A 180 11.25 26.15 -5.50
CA THR A 180 11.94 27.43 -5.72
C THR A 180 11.04 28.64 -5.47
N PHE A 181 9.72 28.51 -5.59
CA PHE A 181 8.77 29.56 -5.24
C PHE A 181 8.89 29.98 -3.76
N LYS A 182 9.28 29.07 -2.87
CA LYS A 182 9.55 29.35 -1.45
C LYS A 182 10.84 30.13 -1.21
N LYS A 183 11.67 30.36 -2.25
CA LYS A 183 13.00 30.95 -2.16
C LYS A 183 13.86 30.37 -1.00
N PRO A 184 14.00 29.03 -0.92
CA PRO A 184 14.85 28.45 0.11
C PRO A 184 16.29 28.93 -0.05
N HIS A 185 17.00 29.12 1.06
CA HIS A 185 18.42 29.45 1.01
C HIS A 185 19.28 28.26 0.57
N ILE A 186 18.87 27.04 0.91
CA ILE A 186 19.56 25.80 0.56
C ILE A 186 18.52 24.73 0.15
N ILE A 187 18.79 23.97 -0.92
CA ILE A 187 18.05 22.77 -1.32
C ILE A 187 18.92 21.53 -1.08
N LEU A 188 18.34 20.52 -0.45
CA LEU A 188 18.94 19.20 -0.26
C LEU A 188 18.30 18.21 -1.24
N LEU A 189 19.11 17.53 -2.04
CA LEU A 189 18.65 16.52 -3.00
C LEU A 189 19.41 15.21 -2.76
N ASP A 190 18.67 14.13 -2.54
CA ASP A 190 19.22 12.78 -2.38
C ASP A 190 18.72 11.91 -3.54
N GLU A 191 19.65 11.46 -4.38
CA GLU A 191 19.42 10.74 -5.64
C GLU A 191 18.24 11.27 -6.48
N PRO A 192 18.26 12.54 -6.90
CA PRO A 192 17.09 13.19 -7.48
C PRO A 192 16.78 12.72 -8.92
N SER A 193 17.68 11.99 -9.59
CA SER A 193 17.43 11.36 -10.88
C SER A 193 16.69 10.01 -10.77
N ASN A 194 16.54 9.45 -9.57
CA ASN A 194 15.85 8.17 -9.40
C ASN A 194 14.39 8.25 -9.85
N HIS A 195 13.99 7.27 -10.66
CA HIS A 195 12.64 7.17 -11.23
C HIS A 195 12.24 8.33 -12.16
N LEU A 196 13.20 9.16 -12.61
CA LEU A 196 12.97 10.20 -13.60
C LEU A 196 13.24 9.68 -15.02
N ASP A 197 12.42 10.12 -15.97
CA ASP A 197 12.70 9.98 -17.40
C ASP A 197 13.74 11.04 -17.85
N LEU A 198 14.32 10.87 -19.04
CA LEU A 198 15.35 11.78 -19.55
C LEU A 198 14.87 13.24 -19.60
N ASP A 199 13.61 13.46 -19.99
CA ASP A 199 12.99 14.78 -20.03
C ASP A 199 12.87 15.41 -18.63
N ALA A 200 12.62 14.60 -17.59
CA ALA A 200 12.58 15.03 -16.20
C ALA A 200 13.95 15.31 -15.61
N VAL A 201 14.99 14.57 -16.01
CA VAL A 201 16.37 14.86 -15.63
C VAL A 201 16.81 16.19 -16.25
N GLU A 202 16.54 16.42 -17.54
CA GLU A 202 16.83 17.70 -18.21
C GLU A 202 16.07 18.89 -17.58
N ALA A 203 14.81 18.66 -17.21
CA ALA A 203 14.03 19.65 -16.47
C ALA A 203 14.63 19.99 -15.10
N LEU A 204 15.10 18.98 -14.38
CA LEU A 204 15.74 19.14 -13.07
C LEU A 204 17.04 19.93 -13.20
N ILE A 205 17.88 19.60 -14.19
CA ILE A 205 19.11 20.33 -14.52
C ILE A 205 18.80 21.81 -14.76
N GLN A 206 17.85 22.12 -15.64
CA GLN A 206 17.45 23.51 -15.94
C GLN A 206 16.95 24.24 -14.69
N GLY A 207 16.17 23.57 -13.83
CA GLY A 207 15.69 24.14 -12.59
C GLY A 207 16.82 24.47 -11.60
N LEU A 208 17.83 23.59 -11.51
CA LEU A 208 19.02 23.77 -10.68
C LEU A 208 19.95 24.88 -11.19
N VAL A 209 20.02 25.08 -12.50
CA VAL A 209 20.79 26.17 -13.11
C VAL A 209 20.17 27.54 -12.80
N VAL A 210 18.84 27.66 -12.83
CA VAL A 210 18.12 28.91 -12.55
C VAL A 210 18.07 29.23 -11.06
N PHE A 211 18.22 28.23 -10.19
CA PHE A 211 18.12 28.42 -8.75
C PHE A 211 19.31 29.20 -8.17
N GLN A 212 19.00 30.32 -7.49
CA GLN A 212 19.99 31.25 -6.93
C GLN A 212 20.42 30.93 -5.50
N GLY A 213 19.89 29.87 -4.87
CA GLY A 213 20.30 29.43 -3.53
C GLY A 213 21.39 28.35 -3.57
N GLY A 214 21.82 27.91 -2.39
CA GLY A 214 22.74 26.79 -2.24
C GLY A 214 22.10 25.45 -2.58
N VAL A 215 22.85 24.54 -3.18
CA VAL A 215 22.39 23.17 -3.46
C VAL A 215 23.39 22.19 -2.87
N LEU A 216 22.89 21.27 -2.04
CA LEU A 216 23.62 20.09 -1.61
C LEU A 216 22.93 18.87 -2.23
N MET A 217 23.67 18.15 -3.07
CA MET A 217 23.14 17.03 -3.84
C MET A 217 24.01 15.79 -3.63
N VAL A 218 23.35 14.66 -3.40
CA VAL A 218 23.92 13.31 -3.46
C VAL A 218 23.35 12.67 -4.72
N SER A 219 24.21 12.24 -5.64
CA SER A 219 23.78 11.53 -6.83
C SER A 219 24.91 10.67 -7.38
N HIS A 220 24.54 9.54 -7.98
CA HIS A 220 25.44 8.74 -8.82
C HIS A 220 25.38 9.10 -10.32
N ASP A 221 24.57 10.09 -10.72
CA ASP A 221 24.37 10.51 -12.13
C ASP A 221 25.38 11.59 -12.55
N GLU A 222 26.38 11.20 -13.35
CA GLU A 222 27.43 12.10 -13.85
C GLU A 222 26.87 13.22 -14.76
N HIS A 223 25.83 12.94 -15.54
CA HIS A 223 25.22 13.93 -16.44
C HIS A 223 24.50 15.01 -15.63
N LEU A 224 23.73 14.60 -14.63
CA LEU A 224 23.06 15.53 -13.71
C LEU A 224 24.08 16.42 -12.97
N ILE A 225 25.16 15.85 -12.45
CA ILE A 225 26.20 16.60 -11.72
C ILE A 225 26.90 17.58 -12.66
N SER A 226 27.38 17.11 -13.81
CA SER A 226 28.14 17.94 -14.75
C SER A 226 27.29 19.08 -15.34
N SER A 227 26.05 18.78 -15.72
CA SER A 227 25.17 19.75 -16.41
C SER A 227 24.50 20.76 -15.47
N SER A 228 24.25 20.42 -14.20
CA SER A 228 23.63 21.36 -13.24
C SER A 228 24.62 22.33 -12.58
N ILE A 229 25.91 22.02 -12.61
CA ILE A 229 26.94 22.70 -11.82
C ILE A 229 27.99 23.39 -12.72
N CYS A 230 28.26 22.88 -13.92
CA CYS A 230 29.37 23.38 -14.73
C CYS A 230 28.96 24.53 -15.67
N SER A 231 28.93 25.75 -15.12
CA SER A 231 29.14 26.97 -15.91
C SER A 231 30.32 27.74 -15.31
N MET A 232 31.53 27.44 -15.79
CA MET A 232 32.79 28.19 -15.59
C MET A 232 33.18 28.58 -14.15
N THR A 233 34.22 27.93 -13.60
CA THR A 233 35.43 28.62 -13.10
C THR A 233 36.57 27.62 -12.86
N GLN A 234 37.57 27.65 -13.74
CA GLN A 234 38.96 27.46 -13.33
C GLN A 234 39.30 28.65 -12.42
N ASN A 235 39.33 28.49 -11.09
CA ASN A 235 40.24 29.28 -10.26
C ASN A 235 40.34 28.72 -8.84
N SER A 236 41.56 28.83 -8.34
CA SER A 236 42.17 28.18 -7.20
C SER A 236 41.80 28.81 -5.86
N LEU A 237 42.02 28.05 -4.76
CA LEU A 237 42.26 28.50 -3.38
C LEU A 237 41.11 28.60 -2.34
N GLN A 238 40.02 27.82 -2.41
CA GLN A 238 39.12 27.74 -1.24
C GLN A 238 38.45 26.39 -0.93
N SER A 239 39.13 25.28 -1.23
CA SER A 239 38.59 23.91 -1.04
C SER A 239 39.00 23.22 0.28
N TYR A 240 39.81 23.86 1.14
CA TYR A 240 40.51 23.15 2.22
C TYR A 240 39.69 22.86 3.50
N ILE A 241 38.64 23.64 3.80
CA ILE A 241 37.90 23.48 5.07
C ILE A 241 36.81 22.38 4.95
N LEU A 242 36.28 22.12 3.76
CA LEU A 242 35.24 21.10 3.54
C LEU A 242 35.81 19.70 3.26
N GLU A 243 37.03 19.61 2.71
CA GLU A 243 37.75 18.34 2.48
C GLU A 243 37.97 17.53 3.78
N LEU A 244 38.20 18.23 4.90
CA LEU A 244 38.44 17.61 6.21
C LEU A 244 37.16 17.00 6.83
N LEU A 245 35.98 17.56 6.54
CA LEU A 245 34.70 17.03 6.99
C LEU A 245 34.21 15.86 6.12
N LEU A 246 34.55 15.83 4.83
CA LEU A 246 34.11 14.80 3.89
C LEU A 246 34.95 13.51 3.96
N LYS A 247 36.24 13.60 4.33
CA LYS A 247 37.10 12.42 4.53
C LYS A 247 36.67 11.52 5.69
N SER A 248 35.86 11.99 6.64
CA SER A 248 35.39 11.17 7.77
C SER A 248 34.13 10.35 7.45
N LEU A 249 33.41 10.66 6.37
CA LEU A 249 32.08 10.14 6.10
C LEU A 249 32.01 9.04 5.01
N CYS A 250 33.10 8.68 4.32
CA CYS A 250 33.13 7.59 3.32
C CYS A 250 31.94 7.60 2.33
N LEU A 251 31.48 8.78 1.91
CA LEU A 251 30.39 8.92 0.95
C LEU A 251 30.98 9.04 -0.47
N PRO A 252 30.64 8.14 -1.40
CA PRO A 252 31.35 8.04 -2.68
C PRO A 252 31.13 9.23 -3.64
N CYS A 253 30.05 10.01 -3.50
CA CYS A 253 29.73 11.12 -4.42
C CYS A 253 28.91 12.23 -3.72
N LEU A 254 29.57 13.21 -3.09
CA LEU A 254 28.89 14.40 -2.52
C LEU A 254 29.23 15.65 -3.33
N CYS A 255 28.23 16.44 -3.73
CA CYS A 255 28.45 17.67 -4.48
C CYS A 255 27.84 18.90 -3.80
N PHE A 256 28.60 20.00 -3.73
CA PHE A 256 28.22 21.22 -3.02
C PHE A 256 28.35 22.47 -3.90
N LYS A 257 27.27 23.25 -3.99
CA LYS A 257 27.19 24.55 -4.68
C LYS A 257 26.72 25.63 -3.70
N MET A 258 27.57 26.61 -3.41
CA MET A 258 27.25 27.81 -2.59
C MET A 258 27.87 29.04 -3.25
N ASP A 259 27.08 30.11 -3.44
CA ASP A 259 27.53 31.43 -3.92
C ASP A 259 28.52 31.39 -5.11
N ASN A 260 28.15 30.66 -6.18
CA ASN A 260 28.97 30.45 -7.38
C ASN A 260 30.34 29.77 -7.15
N LYS A 261 30.58 29.16 -5.98
CA LYS A 261 31.74 28.31 -5.73
C LYS A 261 31.31 26.85 -5.67
N ILE A 262 32.08 26.02 -6.37
CA ILE A 262 31.83 24.59 -6.54
C ILE A 262 32.89 23.84 -5.71
N ILE A 263 32.45 22.92 -4.86
CA ILE A 263 33.33 21.94 -4.22
C ILE A 263 32.81 20.56 -4.63
N GLN A 264 33.51 19.94 -5.58
CA GLN A 264 33.27 18.57 -6.02
C GLN A 264 34.35 17.67 -5.42
N THR A 265 33.96 16.68 -4.63
CA THR A 265 34.85 15.60 -4.20
C THR A 265 34.51 14.35 -5.00
N CYS A 266 35.22 14.13 -6.11
CA CYS A 266 35.22 12.86 -6.81
C CYS A 266 36.45 12.07 -6.35
N HIS A 267 36.26 10.99 -5.60
CA HIS A 267 37.30 9.96 -5.53
C HIS A 267 37.14 9.07 -6.76
N SER A 268 38.04 9.23 -7.74
CA SER A 268 38.27 8.20 -8.74
C SER A 268 38.94 7.02 -8.04
N THR A 269 38.17 6.02 -7.63
CA THR A 269 38.74 4.68 -7.41
C THR A 269 39.07 4.09 -8.79
N SER A 270 40.27 4.38 -9.28
CA SER A 270 40.95 3.49 -10.20
C SER A 270 41.55 2.34 -9.40
N MET A 271 40.84 1.21 -9.36
CA MET A 271 41.39 -0.15 -9.24
C MET A 271 40.32 -1.15 -9.66
#